data_AF-A0A7L8V6J3-F1
#
_entry.id   AF-A0A7L8V6J3-F1
#
_cell.length_a   1.000
_cell.length_b   1.000
_cell.length_c   1.000
_cell.angle_alpha   90.00
_cell.angle_beta   90.00
_cell.angle_gamma   90.00
#
_symmetry.space_group_name_H-M   'P 1'
#
loop_
_entity.id
_entity.type
_entity.pdbx_description
1 polymer ?
#
loop_
_entity_poly.entity_id
_entity_poly.type
_entity_poly.pdbx_seq_one_letter_code
_entity_poly.pdbx_strand_id
1 'polypeptide(L)'
;MAGFLKLFYISIFSVLIFLPTQISAQTEEESIFESYMEEEQIQATEEIEVLNIFQEVEEQPEIILSRSNLTFNLRNENNIVLKYETYPTSLLKKQQFMLNLEATIATDNFEHIITTFEGGKNYEVLNKDSKWLWKRSHFFTNGFVFKVLGTDFKMPTIIVSLVQDEQIVEEFSIEPKAIKILEIGDSMENFTSVIASDLKIVSHFTRQYDNNSLLTLLELEATNSNLEDLYFKQYKKQGIESLSGDFKSKKLVYYAIVPLHLDRIMLSYYNTNTLRIETLTSPIVHTSDIVSTQTDLNPNTSEILLYQRVAAGVFVLLFGLYFLFKRNKISFVFFLIPLLFLAYLFLPNKKTYIGEGVNIFILPTKSSSVFYKTDKVIEVEVLQKSRGYVKILLPDKNIGWVNESDISKN
;
A
#
# COMPACT_ATOMS: atom_id res chain seq x y z
N MET A 1 -61.84 -26.63 20.38
CA MET A 1 -61.38 -25.33 20.92
C MET A 1 -59.86 -25.24 21.05
N ALA A 2 -59.13 -26.32 21.35
CA ALA A 2 -57.66 -26.31 21.52
C ALA A 2 -56.82 -26.09 20.25
N GLY A 3 -57.31 -26.47 19.05
CA GLY A 3 -56.60 -26.20 17.78
C GLY A 3 -56.65 -24.73 17.33
N PHE A 4 -57.59 -23.95 17.88
CA PHE A 4 -57.85 -22.56 17.50
C PHE A 4 -56.87 -21.59 18.16
N LEU A 5 -56.43 -21.89 19.39
CA LEU A 5 -55.40 -21.11 20.10
C LEU A 5 -54.00 -21.30 19.47
N LYS A 6 -53.70 -22.50 18.94
CA LYS A 6 -52.41 -22.77 18.29
C LYS A 6 -52.22 -22.01 16.98
N LEU A 7 -53.28 -21.87 16.17
CA LEU A 7 -53.22 -21.10 14.92
C LEU A 7 -53.17 -19.58 15.17
N PHE A 8 -53.81 -19.09 16.24
CA PHE A 8 -53.74 -17.69 16.64
C PHE A 8 -52.34 -17.30 17.14
N TYR A 9 -51.68 -18.19 17.91
CA TYR A 9 -50.29 -17.98 18.35
C TYR A 9 -49.30 -18.01 17.18
N ILE A 10 -49.47 -18.90 16.20
CA ILE A 10 -48.58 -18.99 15.03
C ILE A 10 -48.70 -17.75 14.13
N SER A 11 -49.89 -17.15 14.02
CA SER A 11 -50.12 -15.95 13.20
C SER A 11 -49.63 -14.66 13.86
N ILE A 12 -49.62 -14.57 15.19
CA ILE A 12 -49.01 -13.43 15.91
C ILE A 12 -47.47 -13.58 15.87
N PHE A 13 -46.95 -14.80 15.95
CA PHE A 13 -45.52 -15.07 15.85
C PHE A 13 -44.97 -14.76 14.43
N SER A 14 -45.75 -14.99 13.36
CA SER A 14 -45.32 -14.67 11.99
C SER A 14 -45.30 -13.18 11.68
N VAL A 15 -46.13 -12.36 12.35
CA VAL A 15 -46.13 -10.89 12.19
C VAL A 15 -44.97 -10.26 12.98
N LEU A 16 -44.54 -10.87 14.09
CA LEU A 16 -43.39 -10.42 14.88
C LEU A 16 -42.03 -10.74 14.23
N ILE A 17 -41.95 -11.74 13.35
CA ILE A 17 -40.70 -12.10 12.65
C ILE A 17 -40.31 -11.11 11.54
N PHE A 18 -41.24 -10.26 11.08
CA PHE A 18 -40.98 -9.27 10.02
C PHE A 18 -40.70 -7.84 10.53
N LEU A 19 -40.69 -7.62 11.85
CA LEU A 19 -40.39 -6.32 12.46
C LEU A 19 -38.90 -5.98 12.71
N PRO A 20 -37.89 -6.88 12.71
CA PRO A 20 -36.55 -6.49 13.17
C PRO A 20 -35.63 -5.92 12.08
N THR A 21 -36.01 -5.86 10.80
CA THR A 21 -35.06 -5.49 9.73
C THR A 21 -34.77 -4.00 9.60
N GLN A 22 -35.66 -3.12 10.08
CA GLN A 22 -35.40 -1.67 10.10
C GLN A 22 -34.39 -1.27 11.18
N ILE A 23 -34.32 -2.01 12.29
CA ILE A 23 -33.39 -1.74 13.39
C ILE A 23 -31.97 -2.13 12.97
N SER A 24 -31.79 -3.26 12.26
CA SER A 24 -30.48 -3.74 11.82
C SER A 24 -29.73 -2.71 10.95
N ALA A 25 -30.41 -2.11 9.97
CA ALA A 25 -29.80 -1.11 9.10
C ALA A 25 -29.47 0.20 9.83
N GLN A 26 -30.27 0.60 10.82
CA GLN A 26 -29.97 1.76 11.67
C GLN A 26 -28.77 1.52 12.59
N THR A 27 -28.64 0.32 13.16
CA THR A 27 -27.49 -0.05 13.99
C THR A 27 -26.21 -0.16 13.17
N GLU A 28 -26.31 -0.62 11.93
CA GLU A 28 -25.18 -0.71 11.00
C GLU A 28 -24.70 0.70 10.60
N GLU A 29 -25.61 1.61 10.23
CA GLU A 29 -25.27 3.02 9.96
C GLU A 29 -24.67 3.75 11.18
N GLU A 30 -25.17 3.50 12.40
CA GLU A 30 -24.59 4.07 13.63
C GLU A 30 -23.21 3.48 13.95
N SER A 31 -22.98 2.18 13.69
CA SER A 31 -21.68 1.52 13.88
C SER A 31 -20.62 2.00 12.87
N ILE A 32 -21.02 2.22 11.62
CA ILE A 32 -20.18 2.77 10.56
C ILE A 32 -19.84 4.24 10.88
N PHE A 33 -20.79 4.98 11.44
CA PHE A 33 -20.53 6.34 11.91
C PHE A 33 -19.54 6.38 13.09
N GLU A 34 -19.64 5.45 14.05
CA GLU A 34 -18.64 5.34 15.13
C GLU A 34 -17.26 4.93 14.61
N SER A 35 -17.17 4.03 13.62
CA SER A 35 -15.87 3.64 13.04
C SER A 35 -15.18 4.79 12.30
N TYR A 36 -15.93 5.66 11.61
CA TYR A 36 -15.34 6.85 10.96
C TYR A 36 -14.79 7.87 11.96
N MET A 37 -15.48 8.05 13.10
CA MET A 37 -15.01 8.94 14.16
C MET A 37 -13.75 8.39 14.85
N GLU A 38 -13.60 7.05 14.91
CA GLU A 38 -12.43 6.39 15.46
C GLU A 38 -11.23 6.43 14.49
N GLU A 39 -11.46 6.22 13.17
CA GLU A 39 -10.42 6.38 12.13
C GLU A 39 -9.85 7.80 12.06
N GLU A 40 -10.69 8.84 12.19
CA GLU A 40 -10.24 10.25 12.16
C GLU A 40 -9.37 10.59 13.39
N GLN A 41 -9.62 9.95 14.55
CA GLN A 41 -8.78 10.07 15.74
C GLN A 41 -7.46 9.30 15.63
N ILE A 42 -7.47 8.11 15.02
CA ILE A 42 -6.27 7.32 14.76
C ILE A 42 -5.35 8.05 13.78
N GLN A 43 -5.89 8.60 12.70
CA GLN A 43 -5.12 9.31 11.68
C GLN A 43 -4.48 10.60 12.22
N ALA A 44 -5.18 11.33 13.09
CA ALA A 44 -4.62 12.49 13.79
C ALA A 44 -3.52 12.12 14.80
N THR A 45 -3.56 10.90 15.36
CA THR A 45 -2.56 10.40 16.31
C THR A 45 -1.31 9.89 15.57
N GLU A 46 -1.49 9.20 14.44
CA GLU A 46 -0.40 8.73 13.58
C GLU A 46 0.37 9.91 12.94
N GLU A 47 -0.30 10.99 12.51
CA GLU A 47 0.38 12.19 11.99
C GLU A 47 1.27 12.88 13.05
N ILE A 48 0.91 12.81 14.33
CA ILE A 48 1.71 13.35 15.44
C ILE A 48 2.89 12.42 15.76
N GLU A 49 2.73 11.11 15.60
CA GLU A 49 3.78 10.11 15.84
C GLU A 49 4.84 10.15 14.71
N VAL A 50 4.41 10.31 13.46
CA VAL A 50 5.31 10.44 12.29
C VAL A 50 6.16 11.71 12.35
N LEU A 51 5.65 12.80 12.94
CA LEU A 51 6.42 14.04 13.11
C LEU A 51 7.54 13.93 14.16
N ASN A 52 7.38 13.04 15.15
CA ASN A 52 8.37 12.82 16.22
C ASN A 52 9.51 11.85 15.82
N ILE A 53 9.38 11.13 14.70
CA ILE A 53 10.40 10.18 14.23
C ILE A 53 11.53 10.87 13.42
N PHE A 54 11.36 12.15 13.04
CA PHE A 54 12.33 12.88 12.22
C PHE A 54 13.47 13.58 12.97
N GLN A 55 13.69 13.27 14.25
CA GLN A 55 14.76 13.89 15.00
C GLN A 55 15.42 12.88 15.91
N GLU A 56 16.45 12.20 15.40
CA GLU A 56 17.71 11.82 16.07
C GLU A 56 18.48 10.80 15.19
N VAL A 57 19.47 11.27 14.40
CA VAL A 57 20.52 10.40 13.83
C VAL A 57 21.84 10.94 14.35
N GLU A 58 22.37 10.27 15.37
CA GLU A 58 23.65 10.56 16.00
C GLU A 58 24.78 9.95 15.14
N GLU A 59 25.62 10.79 14.54
CA GLU A 59 26.82 10.37 13.81
C GLU A 59 27.86 9.81 14.77
N GLN A 60 28.27 8.55 14.56
CA GLN A 60 29.36 7.91 15.30
C GLN A 60 30.73 8.37 14.77
N PRO A 61 31.75 8.57 15.63
CA PRO A 61 33.02 9.18 15.23
C PRO A 61 33.91 8.21 14.44
N GLU A 62 34.48 8.72 13.35
CA GLU A 62 35.48 8.07 12.50
C GLU A 62 36.82 7.92 13.26
N ILE A 63 37.33 6.69 13.43
CA ILE A 63 38.63 6.44 14.08
C ILE A 63 39.74 6.71 13.06
N ILE A 64 40.50 7.79 13.26
CA ILE A 64 41.64 8.16 12.40
C ILE A 64 42.92 7.55 12.98
N LEU A 65 43.43 6.46 12.37
CA LEU A 65 44.73 5.88 12.71
C LEU A 65 45.86 6.66 12.01
N SER A 66 46.86 7.13 12.77
CA SER A 66 47.97 7.93 12.25
C SER A 66 49.00 7.08 11.50
N ARG A 67 49.29 7.47 10.25
CA ARG A 67 50.32 6.85 9.39
C ARG A 67 51.73 7.43 9.55
N SER A 68 51.92 8.36 10.49
CA SER A 68 53.13 9.16 10.62
C SER A 68 54.39 8.36 11.01
N ASN A 69 54.25 7.10 11.41
CA ASN A 69 55.33 6.27 11.95
C ASN A 69 55.71 5.07 11.06
N LEU A 70 55.29 5.03 9.79
CA LEU A 70 55.64 3.95 8.86
C LEU A 70 57.15 3.96 8.53
N THR A 71 57.93 3.16 9.23
CA THR A 71 59.30 2.81 8.81
C THR A 71 59.24 1.76 7.70
N PHE A 72 59.43 2.20 6.45
CA PHE A 72 59.64 1.31 5.31
C PHE A 72 60.98 0.59 5.45
N ASN A 73 60.98 -0.61 6.04
CA ASN A 73 62.03 -1.57 5.77
C ASN A 73 61.77 -2.17 4.39
N LEU A 74 62.48 -1.69 3.38
CA LEU A 74 62.64 -2.34 2.07
C LEU A 74 63.41 -3.66 2.23
N ARG A 75 62.89 -4.60 3.01
CA ARG A 75 63.32 -5.99 2.98
C ARG A 75 62.55 -6.65 1.85
N ASN A 76 63.27 -7.30 0.96
CA ASN A 76 62.78 -7.93 -0.27
C ASN A 76 61.91 -9.19 -0.02
N GLU A 77 61.27 -9.27 1.15
CA GLU A 77 60.44 -10.39 1.64
C GLU A 77 59.18 -9.77 2.26
N ASN A 78 58.25 -9.30 1.44
CA ASN A 78 56.94 -8.87 1.95
C ASN A 78 56.26 -10.09 2.58
N ASN A 79 55.85 -9.98 3.85
CA ASN A 79 55.15 -11.08 4.52
C ASN A 79 53.70 -11.18 4.02
N ILE A 80 53.19 -10.15 3.36
CA ILE A 80 51.85 -10.10 2.78
C ILE A 80 51.95 -10.26 1.26
N VAL A 81 51.20 -11.20 0.71
CA VAL A 81 50.94 -11.31 -0.73
C VAL A 81 49.43 -11.23 -0.95
N LEU A 82 48.98 -10.19 -1.64
CA LEU A 82 47.57 -9.95 -1.94
C LEU A 82 47.24 -10.32 -3.38
N LYS A 83 46.10 -10.98 -3.61
CA LYS A 83 45.61 -11.37 -4.94
C LYS A 83 44.12 -11.15 -5.07
N TYR A 84 43.69 -10.77 -6.28
CA TYR A 84 42.29 -10.84 -6.69
C TYR A 84 41.94 -12.30 -6.98
N GLU A 85 40.90 -12.86 -6.34
CA GLU A 85 40.38 -14.17 -6.75
C GLU A 85 39.70 -14.06 -8.12
N THR A 86 38.83 -13.07 -8.27
CA THR A 86 38.16 -12.71 -9.53
C THR A 86 37.92 -11.20 -9.59
N TYR A 87 37.83 -10.68 -10.81
CA TYR A 87 37.42 -9.29 -11.05
C TYR A 87 36.68 -9.19 -12.40
N PRO A 88 35.69 -8.29 -12.51
CA PRO A 88 34.96 -8.10 -13.75
C PRO A 88 35.80 -7.32 -14.77
N THR A 89 35.67 -7.66 -16.06
CA THR A 89 36.30 -6.91 -17.16
C THR A 89 35.45 -5.73 -17.62
N SER A 90 34.14 -5.84 -17.45
CA SER A 90 33.19 -4.77 -17.72
C SER A 90 32.06 -4.73 -16.70
N LEU A 91 31.55 -3.54 -16.40
CA LEU A 91 30.45 -3.28 -15.49
C LEU A 91 29.50 -2.23 -16.08
N LEU A 92 28.28 -2.17 -15.54
CA LEU A 92 27.34 -1.10 -15.83
C LEU A 92 27.48 0.02 -14.79
N LYS A 93 27.17 1.26 -15.19
CA LYS A 93 26.91 2.36 -14.26
C LYS A 93 25.78 1.94 -13.29
N LYS A 94 25.92 2.29 -12.00
CA LYS A 94 25.08 1.86 -10.86
C LYS A 94 25.18 0.38 -10.46
N GLN A 95 25.91 -0.45 -11.21
CA GLN A 95 26.07 -1.85 -10.85
C GLN A 95 26.84 -2.02 -9.54
N GLN A 96 26.36 -2.93 -8.71
CA GLN A 96 27.11 -3.45 -7.58
C GLN A 96 27.85 -4.73 -7.95
N PHE A 97 29.05 -4.89 -7.45
CA PHE A 97 29.83 -6.12 -7.64
C PHE A 97 30.65 -6.44 -6.41
N MET A 98 30.85 -7.74 -6.17
CA MET A 98 31.73 -8.23 -5.12
C MET A 98 33.15 -8.37 -5.66
N LEU A 99 34.11 -7.82 -4.94
CA LEU A 99 35.53 -7.99 -5.16
C LEU A 99 36.09 -8.91 -4.08
N ASN A 100 36.47 -10.13 -4.46
CA ASN A 100 37.05 -11.11 -3.54
C ASN A 100 38.57 -11.01 -3.56
N LEU A 101 39.16 -10.87 -2.38
CA LEU A 101 40.60 -10.80 -2.15
C LEU A 101 41.05 -12.02 -1.35
N GLU A 102 42.22 -12.55 -1.72
CA GLU A 102 42.95 -13.54 -0.94
C GLU A 102 44.30 -12.96 -0.54
N ALA A 103 44.62 -13.00 0.75
CA ALA A 103 45.89 -12.61 1.30
C ALA A 103 46.63 -13.84 1.83
N THR A 104 47.90 -13.98 1.47
CA THR A 104 48.84 -14.90 2.13
C THR A 104 49.71 -14.08 3.08
N ILE A 105 49.67 -14.38 4.38
CA ILE A 105 50.41 -13.66 5.42
C ILE A 105 51.38 -14.62 6.09
N ALA A 106 52.69 -14.42 5.88
CA ALA A 106 53.75 -15.32 6.34
C ALA A 106 54.27 -15.04 7.76
N THR A 107 53.72 -14.03 8.44
CA THR A 107 54.09 -13.62 9.80
C THR A 107 52.93 -13.82 10.76
N ASP A 108 53.21 -14.16 12.01
CA ASP A 108 52.21 -14.21 13.09
C ASP A 108 52.15 -12.90 13.91
N ASN A 109 52.97 -11.90 13.54
CA ASN A 109 53.08 -10.62 14.24
C ASN A 109 51.98 -9.65 13.79
N PHE A 110 50.72 -9.99 14.10
CA PHE A 110 49.56 -9.11 13.95
C PHE A 110 48.36 -9.64 14.76
N GLU A 111 47.46 -8.74 15.14
CA GLU A 111 46.19 -9.08 15.80
C GLU A 111 45.01 -8.97 14.83
N HIS A 112 45.03 -7.95 13.97
CA HIS A 112 43.95 -7.66 13.04
C HIS A 112 44.47 -7.26 11.66
N ILE A 113 43.65 -7.53 10.64
CA ILE A 113 43.90 -7.14 9.26
C ILE A 113 42.86 -6.07 8.90
N ILE A 114 43.31 -4.90 8.50
CA ILE A 114 42.44 -3.81 8.03
C ILE A 114 42.63 -3.59 6.53
N THR A 115 41.64 -2.98 5.89
CA THR A 115 41.70 -2.65 4.46
C THR A 115 41.32 -1.21 4.24
N THR A 116 42.12 -0.49 3.48
CA THR A 116 41.85 0.88 3.06
C THR A 116 41.85 0.98 1.54
N PHE A 117 41.10 1.97 1.03
CA PHE A 117 40.90 2.20 -0.39
C PHE A 117 41.37 3.60 -0.72
N GLU A 118 42.39 3.72 -1.58
CA GLU A 118 43.01 5.00 -1.91
C GLU A 118 42.90 5.37 -3.38
N GLY A 119 42.68 6.66 -3.63
CA GLY A 119 42.48 7.17 -4.97
C GLY A 119 41.16 6.67 -5.57
N GLY A 120 41.20 6.30 -6.85
CA GLY A 120 40.01 5.92 -7.60
C GLY A 120 39.06 7.10 -7.90
N LYS A 121 37.92 6.80 -8.52
CA LYS A 121 36.90 7.79 -8.89
C LYS A 121 35.54 7.12 -9.07
N ASN A 122 34.46 7.81 -8.68
CA ASN A 122 33.07 7.42 -8.94
C ASN A 122 32.74 5.99 -8.52
N TYR A 123 33.12 5.65 -7.30
CA TYR A 123 32.79 4.39 -6.66
C TYR A 123 32.38 4.63 -5.20
N GLU A 124 31.68 3.66 -4.66
CA GLU A 124 31.39 3.54 -3.24
C GLU A 124 31.70 2.11 -2.80
N VAL A 125 32.21 1.93 -1.59
CA VAL A 125 32.38 0.61 -0.97
C VAL A 125 31.30 0.50 0.11
N LEU A 126 30.38 -0.44 -0.05
CA LEU A 126 29.19 -0.56 0.80
C LEU A 126 29.48 -1.26 2.14
N ASN A 127 30.56 -2.03 2.22
CA ASN A 127 30.97 -2.79 3.42
C ASN A 127 32.45 -2.55 3.76
N LYS A 128 32.86 -1.27 3.90
CA LYS A 128 34.26 -0.88 4.16
C LYS A 128 34.88 -1.63 5.35
N ASP A 129 34.09 -1.88 6.40
CA ASP A 129 34.55 -2.51 7.64
C ASP A 129 34.45 -4.05 7.63
N SER A 130 34.30 -4.66 6.44
CA SER A 130 34.25 -6.12 6.30
C SER A 130 35.52 -6.76 6.86
N LYS A 131 35.35 -7.79 7.71
CA LYS A 131 36.46 -8.46 8.41
C LYS A 131 37.05 -9.59 7.56
N TRP A 132 38.37 -9.73 7.63
CA TRP A 132 39.09 -10.84 7.01
C TRP A 132 38.77 -12.16 7.70
N LEU A 133 38.47 -13.19 6.91
CA LEU A 133 38.19 -14.53 7.38
C LEU A 133 39.41 -15.43 7.17
N TRP A 134 39.81 -16.14 8.23
CA TRP A 134 40.82 -17.18 8.12
C TRP A 134 40.26 -18.39 7.35
N LYS A 135 40.97 -18.82 6.31
CA LYS A 135 40.56 -19.95 5.45
C LYS A 135 41.32 -21.22 5.79
N ARG A 136 42.66 -21.13 5.84
CA ARG A 136 43.59 -22.21 6.24
C ARG A 136 45.00 -21.65 6.40
N SER A 137 45.77 -22.15 7.38
CA SER A 137 47.19 -21.78 7.54
C SER A 137 47.40 -20.26 7.44
N HIS A 138 48.22 -19.80 6.50
CA HIS A 138 48.56 -18.39 6.23
C HIS A 138 47.58 -17.69 5.26
N PHE A 139 46.44 -18.30 4.91
CA PHE A 139 45.49 -17.78 3.92
C PHE A 139 44.26 -17.15 4.57
N PHE A 140 43.99 -15.90 4.17
CA PHE A 140 42.86 -15.11 4.60
C PHE A 140 42.08 -14.60 3.39
N THR A 141 40.77 -14.47 3.52
CA THR A 141 39.90 -13.97 2.44
C THR A 141 38.94 -12.92 2.93
N ASN A 142 38.64 -11.95 2.08
CA ASN A 142 37.62 -10.93 2.34
C ASN A 142 36.93 -10.52 1.02
N GLY A 143 35.67 -10.13 1.12
CA GLY A 143 34.85 -9.69 0.01
C GLY A 143 34.35 -8.27 0.24
N PHE A 144 34.65 -7.36 -0.70
CA PHE A 144 34.20 -5.98 -0.65
C PHE A 144 33.19 -5.71 -1.76
N VAL A 145 32.05 -5.14 -1.40
CA VAL A 145 30.97 -4.78 -2.32
C VAL A 145 31.21 -3.35 -2.78
N PHE A 146 31.47 -3.21 -4.08
CA PHE A 146 31.63 -1.92 -4.73
C PHE A 146 30.37 -1.56 -5.50
N LYS A 147 30.00 -0.28 -5.50
CA LYS A 147 28.98 0.33 -6.36
C LYS A 147 29.65 1.29 -7.33
N VAL A 148 29.37 1.14 -8.63
CA VAL A 148 29.88 2.03 -9.68
C VAL A 148 28.94 3.24 -9.79
N LEU A 149 29.44 4.46 -9.60
CA LEU A 149 28.60 5.68 -9.61
C LEU A 149 28.56 6.38 -10.98
N GLY A 150 29.59 6.19 -11.82
CA GLY A 150 29.75 6.92 -13.09
C GLY A 150 30.52 6.14 -14.16
N THR A 151 30.46 6.62 -15.40
CA THR A 151 31.10 5.99 -16.57
C THR A 151 32.62 6.17 -16.62
N ASP A 152 33.14 7.17 -15.91
CA ASP A 152 34.55 7.47 -15.70
C ASP A 152 35.08 6.88 -14.37
N PHE A 153 34.45 5.80 -13.91
CA PHE A 153 34.90 5.00 -12.77
C PHE A 153 36.38 4.66 -12.88
N LYS A 154 37.08 4.81 -11.75
CA LYS A 154 38.44 4.32 -11.56
C LYS A 154 38.48 3.51 -10.29
N MET A 155 38.92 2.26 -10.40
CA MET A 155 39.12 1.39 -9.26
C MET A 155 40.21 1.98 -8.34
N PRO A 156 39.99 2.03 -7.01
CA PRO A 156 41.01 2.49 -6.08
C PRO A 156 42.13 1.47 -5.94
N THR A 157 43.28 1.94 -5.48
CA THR A 157 44.33 1.07 -4.93
C THR A 157 43.83 0.50 -3.62
N ILE A 158 44.01 -0.82 -3.44
CA ILE A 158 43.58 -1.50 -2.21
C ILE A 158 44.81 -1.76 -1.37
N ILE A 159 44.78 -1.31 -0.13
CA ILE A 159 45.87 -1.44 0.82
C ILE A 159 45.39 -2.34 1.96
N VAL A 160 46.17 -3.39 2.22
CA VAL A 160 45.97 -4.28 3.36
C VAL A 160 47.04 -3.98 4.39
N SER A 161 46.62 -3.68 5.61
CA SER A 161 47.51 -3.35 6.72
C SER A 161 47.36 -4.37 7.84
N LEU A 162 48.49 -4.87 8.33
CA LEU A 162 48.57 -5.66 9.55
C LEU A 162 48.69 -4.72 10.74
N VAL A 163 47.88 -4.95 11.77
CA VAL A 163 47.83 -4.11 12.97
C VAL A 163 48.19 -4.97 14.19
N GLN A 164 49.07 -4.44 15.03
CA GLN A 164 49.42 -5.00 16.34
C GLN A 164 49.58 -3.88 17.36
N ASP A 165 49.02 -4.04 18.55
CA ASP A 165 49.05 -3.02 19.62
C ASP A 165 48.57 -1.65 19.12
N GLU A 166 47.49 -1.65 18.32
CA GLU A 166 46.89 -0.47 17.67
C GLU A 166 47.80 0.26 16.66
N GLN A 167 48.95 -0.32 16.30
CA GLN A 167 49.88 0.24 15.32
C GLN A 167 49.94 -0.60 14.05
N ILE A 168 50.04 0.07 12.90
CA ILE A 168 50.28 -0.58 11.62
C ILE A 168 51.73 -1.09 11.59
N VAL A 169 51.91 -2.40 11.51
CA VAL A 169 53.23 -3.04 11.50
C VAL A 169 53.73 -3.35 10.09
N GLU A 170 52.81 -3.60 9.15
CA GLU A 170 53.15 -3.87 7.75
C GLU A 170 51.97 -3.51 6.84
N GLU A 171 52.25 -3.07 5.62
CA GLU A 171 51.25 -2.78 4.60
C GLU A 171 51.62 -3.37 3.25
N PHE A 172 50.61 -3.78 2.49
CA PHE A 172 50.77 -4.20 1.10
C PHE A 172 49.65 -3.62 0.24
N SER A 173 50.03 -2.99 -0.87
CA SER A 173 49.09 -2.43 -1.84
C SER A 173 49.01 -3.32 -3.09
N ILE A 174 47.81 -3.51 -3.62
CA ILE A 174 47.59 -4.13 -4.93
C ILE A 174 47.13 -3.10 -5.95
N GLU A 175 47.76 -3.14 -7.13
CA GLU A 175 47.47 -2.22 -8.23
C GLU A 175 46.05 -2.43 -8.79
N PRO A 176 45.30 -1.34 -9.03
CA PRO A 176 43.94 -1.41 -9.56
C PRO A 176 43.89 -2.04 -10.94
N LYS A 177 42.80 -2.77 -11.21
CA LYS A 177 42.51 -3.31 -12.55
C LYS A 177 41.66 -2.34 -13.35
N ALA A 178 41.94 -2.25 -14.65
CA ALA A 178 41.11 -1.50 -15.58
C ALA A 178 39.79 -2.25 -15.82
N ILE A 179 38.67 -1.55 -15.66
CA ILE A 179 37.31 -2.09 -15.85
C ILE A 179 36.58 -1.18 -16.82
N LYS A 180 35.99 -1.75 -17.87
CA LYS A 180 35.19 -1.00 -18.85
C LYS A 180 33.80 -0.72 -18.28
N ILE A 181 33.37 0.55 -18.22
CA ILE A 181 32.00 0.88 -17.82
C ILE A 181 31.11 1.07 -19.05
N LEU A 182 29.91 0.52 -19.00
CA LEU A 182 28.84 0.72 -19.98
C LEU A 182 27.66 1.43 -19.31
N GLU A 183 26.88 2.14 -20.12
CA GLU A 183 25.64 2.80 -19.71
C GLU A 183 24.50 2.27 -20.58
N ILE A 184 23.35 1.99 -19.97
CA ILE A 184 22.20 1.34 -20.61
C ILE A 184 20.89 1.90 -20.08
N GLY A 185 19.81 1.70 -20.84
CA GLY A 185 18.44 1.92 -20.35
C GLY A 185 17.99 3.39 -20.27
N ASP A 186 18.85 4.35 -20.61
CA ASP A 186 18.48 5.78 -20.58
C ASP A 186 17.31 6.12 -21.49
N SER A 187 17.23 5.49 -22.66
CA SER A 187 16.15 5.70 -23.64
C SER A 187 14.88 4.88 -23.36
N MET A 188 14.89 3.98 -22.37
CA MET A 188 13.74 3.14 -22.03
C MET A 188 12.92 3.77 -20.92
N GLU A 189 11.63 3.95 -21.16
CA GLU A 189 10.71 4.61 -20.23
C GLU A 189 10.51 3.79 -18.95
N ASN A 190 10.27 2.49 -19.12
CA ASN A 190 10.02 1.54 -18.04
C ASN A 190 11.29 0.95 -17.38
N PHE A 191 12.47 1.41 -17.77
CA PHE A 191 13.71 0.98 -17.12
C PHE A 191 13.89 1.68 -15.77
N THR A 192 13.98 0.89 -14.71
CA THR A 192 13.90 1.38 -13.32
C THR A 192 15.25 1.68 -12.68
N SER A 193 16.34 1.76 -13.46
CA SER A 193 17.73 1.82 -12.96
C SER A 193 18.19 0.60 -12.14
N VAL A 194 17.40 -0.47 -12.11
CA VAL A 194 17.74 -1.70 -11.39
C VAL A 194 18.61 -2.60 -12.25
N ILE A 195 19.69 -3.08 -11.65
CA ILE A 195 20.66 -4.05 -12.14
C ILE A 195 20.76 -5.14 -11.08
N ALA A 196 20.44 -6.37 -11.46
CA ALA A 196 20.38 -7.50 -10.52
C ALA A 196 20.70 -8.81 -11.24
N SER A 197 21.09 -9.85 -10.51
CA SER A 197 21.21 -11.20 -11.09
C SER A 197 19.88 -11.95 -11.18
N ASP A 198 18.92 -11.59 -10.32
CA ASP A 198 17.54 -12.07 -10.30
C ASP A 198 16.69 -10.98 -9.64
N LEU A 199 15.49 -10.73 -10.15
CA LEU A 199 14.52 -9.80 -9.58
C LEU A 199 13.12 -10.41 -9.68
N LYS A 200 12.36 -10.32 -8.60
CA LYS A 200 11.00 -10.86 -8.50
C LYS A 200 10.07 -9.86 -7.85
N ILE A 201 8.82 -9.85 -8.33
CA ILE A 201 7.70 -9.23 -7.63
C ILE A 201 7.11 -10.31 -6.72
N VAL A 202 7.30 -10.17 -5.42
CA VAL A 202 6.81 -11.11 -4.40
C VAL A 202 5.31 -10.92 -4.21
N SER A 203 4.91 -9.66 -4.04
CA SER A 203 3.51 -9.28 -3.90
C SER A 203 3.32 -7.86 -4.44
N HIS A 204 2.07 -7.51 -4.67
CA HIS A 204 1.67 -6.16 -5.04
C HIS A 204 0.34 -5.85 -4.40
N PHE A 205 0.12 -4.58 -4.08
CA PHE A 205 -1.09 -4.09 -3.48
C PHE A 205 -1.45 -2.75 -4.10
N THR A 206 -2.73 -2.52 -4.43
CA THR A 206 -3.17 -1.25 -5.01
C THR A 206 -4.47 -0.79 -4.36
N ARG A 207 -4.52 0.50 -4.01
CA ARG A 207 -5.71 1.20 -3.50
C ARG A 207 -5.90 2.52 -4.22
N GLN A 208 -7.11 3.05 -4.18
CA GLN A 208 -7.37 4.40 -4.65
C GLN A 208 -6.65 5.42 -3.76
N TYR A 209 -5.93 6.36 -4.36
CA TYR A 209 -5.25 7.47 -3.67
C TYR A 209 -6.05 8.76 -3.78
N ASP A 210 -6.55 9.05 -4.98
CA ASP A 210 -7.49 10.13 -5.25
C ASP A 210 -8.44 9.76 -6.40
N ASN A 211 -9.22 10.71 -6.91
CA ASN A 211 -10.17 10.46 -8.00
C ASN A 211 -9.51 10.06 -9.33
N ASN A 212 -8.21 10.27 -9.50
CA ASN A 212 -7.49 10.11 -10.77
C ASN A 212 -6.27 9.17 -10.66
N SER A 213 -5.93 8.70 -9.47
CA SER A 213 -4.71 7.94 -9.22
C SER A 213 -4.86 6.87 -8.14
N LEU A 214 -3.96 5.91 -8.21
CA LEU A 214 -3.89 4.76 -7.33
C LEU A 214 -2.55 4.79 -6.59
N LEU A 215 -2.58 4.43 -5.30
CA LEU A 215 -1.39 4.09 -4.53
C LEU A 215 -1.11 2.61 -4.76
N THR A 216 0.04 2.30 -5.34
CA THR A 216 0.52 0.94 -5.52
C THR A 216 1.76 0.68 -4.68
N LEU A 217 1.73 -0.38 -3.89
CA LEU A 217 2.88 -0.94 -3.17
C LEU A 217 3.36 -2.19 -3.91
N LEU A 218 4.67 -2.27 -4.13
CA LEU A 218 5.35 -3.42 -4.72
C LEU A 218 6.33 -3.99 -3.69
N GLU A 219 6.20 -5.28 -3.41
CA GLU A 219 7.21 -6.02 -2.66
C GLU A 219 8.12 -6.74 -3.65
N LEU A 220 9.40 -6.40 -3.61
CA LEU A 220 10.42 -6.88 -4.54
C LEU A 220 11.49 -7.65 -3.80
N GLU A 221 11.93 -8.76 -4.38
CA GLU A 221 13.09 -9.53 -3.94
C GLU A 221 14.12 -9.56 -5.07
N ALA A 222 15.38 -9.28 -4.75
CA ALA A 222 16.44 -9.29 -5.73
C ALA A 222 17.77 -9.80 -5.18
N THR A 223 18.58 -10.38 -6.07
CA THR A 223 19.92 -10.87 -5.74
C THR A 223 21.00 -10.05 -6.43
N ASN A 224 22.12 -9.83 -5.73
CA ASN A 224 23.27 -9.03 -6.20
C ASN A 224 22.84 -7.74 -6.89
N SER A 225 22.03 -6.94 -6.19
CA SER A 225 21.23 -5.87 -6.80
C SER A 225 21.50 -4.50 -6.19
N ASN A 226 21.27 -3.46 -6.99
CA ASN A 226 21.19 -2.07 -6.54
C ASN A 226 19.75 -1.61 -6.31
N LEU A 227 18.93 -2.42 -5.61
CA LEU A 227 17.50 -2.11 -5.40
C LEU A 227 17.25 -0.72 -4.79
N GLU A 228 18.19 -0.15 -4.03
CA GLU A 228 18.06 1.21 -3.51
C GLU A 228 18.05 2.31 -4.57
N ASP A 229 18.46 2.00 -5.81
CA ASP A 229 18.41 2.92 -6.95
C ASP A 229 17.11 2.81 -7.76
N LEU A 230 16.14 2.00 -7.31
CA LEU A 230 14.90 1.78 -8.04
C LEU A 230 14.14 3.10 -8.23
N TYR A 231 13.85 3.42 -9.50
CA TYR A 231 13.14 4.64 -9.86
C TYR A 231 12.36 4.47 -11.16
N PHE A 232 11.03 4.64 -11.13
CA PHE A 232 10.21 4.64 -12.34
C PHE A 232 10.18 6.04 -12.97
N LYS A 233 10.66 6.19 -14.21
CA LYS A 233 10.69 7.51 -14.89
C LYS A 233 9.28 8.09 -15.11
N GLN A 234 8.28 7.23 -15.32
CA GLN A 234 6.93 7.64 -15.66
C GLN A 234 6.06 8.12 -14.47
N TYR A 235 6.51 7.92 -13.21
CA TYR A 235 5.72 8.25 -12.03
C TYR A 235 6.34 9.39 -11.22
N LYS A 236 5.52 10.35 -10.80
CA LYS A 236 6.00 11.57 -10.13
C LYS A 236 6.17 11.41 -8.61
N LYS A 237 5.24 10.72 -7.96
CA LYS A 237 5.27 10.44 -6.51
C LYS A 237 5.55 8.96 -6.34
N GLN A 238 6.69 8.63 -5.76
CA GLN A 238 7.18 7.27 -5.57
C GLN A 238 8.31 7.26 -4.56
N GLY A 239 8.63 6.11 -3.99
CA GLY A 239 9.77 5.98 -3.10
C GLY A 239 9.90 4.62 -2.44
N ILE A 240 10.96 4.50 -1.66
CA ILE A 240 11.28 3.33 -0.85
C ILE A 240 10.57 3.47 0.49
N GLU A 241 9.68 2.53 0.82
CA GLU A 241 9.07 2.44 2.15
C GLU A 241 9.99 1.69 3.12
N SER A 242 10.56 0.58 2.67
CA SER A 242 11.53 -0.16 3.45
C SER A 242 12.49 -0.93 2.56
N LEU A 243 13.75 -1.01 2.97
CA LEU A 243 14.80 -1.79 2.34
C LEU A 243 15.50 -2.63 3.40
N SER A 244 15.61 -3.93 3.17
CA SER A 244 16.26 -4.85 4.09
C SER A 244 17.08 -5.92 3.36
N GLY A 245 17.93 -6.63 4.10
CA GLY A 245 18.82 -7.64 3.57
C GLY A 245 20.24 -7.14 3.32
N ASP A 246 21.04 -7.95 2.65
CA ASP A 246 22.44 -7.67 2.33
C ASP A 246 22.66 -7.58 0.81
N PHE A 247 23.91 -7.42 0.37
CA PHE A 247 24.23 -7.38 -1.06
C PHE A 247 23.73 -8.62 -1.85
N LYS A 248 23.79 -9.81 -1.26
CA LYS A 248 23.43 -11.06 -1.95
C LYS A 248 21.92 -11.21 -2.08
N SER A 249 21.16 -10.74 -1.10
CA SER A 249 19.70 -10.85 -1.06
C SER A 249 19.08 -9.61 -0.43
N LYS A 250 18.36 -8.84 -1.23
CA LYS A 250 17.64 -7.62 -0.80
C LYS A 250 16.14 -7.81 -0.94
N LYS A 251 15.40 -7.23 0.01
CA LYS A 251 13.95 -7.07 -0.04
C LYS A 251 13.61 -5.58 0.00
N LEU A 252 12.74 -5.15 -0.91
CA LEU A 252 12.33 -3.77 -1.04
C LEU A 252 10.81 -3.68 -1.06
N VAL A 253 10.24 -2.81 -0.22
CA VAL A 253 8.86 -2.35 -0.34
C VAL A 253 8.90 -0.97 -0.98
N TYR A 254 8.26 -0.82 -2.15
CA TYR A 254 8.30 0.39 -2.96
C TYR A 254 6.90 0.90 -3.23
N TYR A 255 6.65 2.19 -2.98
CA TYR A 255 5.38 2.83 -3.32
C TYR A 255 5.48 3.63 -4.61
N ALA A 256 4.38 3.68 -5.36
CA ALA A 256 4.22 4.57 -6.50
C ALA A 256 2.77 5.03 -6.63
N ILE A 257 2.56 6.32 -6.91
CA ILE A 257 1.26 6.85 -7.30
C ILE A 257 1.13 6.76 -8.82
N VAL A 258 0.24 5.90 -9.29
CA VAL A 258 0.04 5.56 -10.71
C VAL A 258 -1.33 6.05 -11.20
N PRO A 259 -1.52 6.29 -12.51
CA PRO A 259 -2.81 6.73 -13.04
C PRO A 259 -3.92 5.68 -12.86
N LEU A 260 -5.15 6.12 -12.61
CA LEU A 260 -6.32 5.24 -12.41
C LEU A 260 -6.65 4.35 -13.62
N HIS A 261 -6.27 4.74 -14.83
CA HIS A 261 -6.53 4.01 -16.07
C HIS A 261 -5.46 2.94 -16.39
N LEU A 262 -4.46 2.77 -15.53
CA LEU A 262 -3.36 1.85 -15.78
C LEU A 262 -3.77 0.41 -15.41
N ASP A 263 -3.69 -0.53 -16.35
CA ASP A 263 -4.02 -1.95 -16.09
C ASP A 263 -2.87 -2.75 -15.47
N ARG A 264 -1.63 -2.27 -15.65
CA ARG A 264 -0.42 -3.00 -15.24
C ARG A 264 0.77 -2.08 -15.03
N ILE A 265 1.58 -2.37 -14.02
CA ILE A 265 2.90 -1.76 -13.84
C ILE A 265 3.94 -2.63 -14.54
N MET A 266 4.73 -2.00 -15.40
CA MET A 266 5.86 -2.61 -16.07
C MET A 266 7.15 -2.14 -15.42
N LEU A 267 7.94 -3.08 -14.94
CA LEU A 267 9.25 -2.85 -14.34
C LEU A 267 10.30 -3.52 -15.23
N SER A 268 11.15 -2.75 -15.88
CA SER A 268 12.31 -3.29 -16.61
C SER A 268 13.61 -3.10 -15.83
N TYR A 269 14.38 -4.17 -15.73
CA TYR A 269 15.67 -4.21 -15.06
C TYR A 269 16.71 -4.93 -15.93
N TYR A 270 18.00 -4.67 -15.69
CA TYR A 270 19.05 -5.42 -16.37
C TYR A 270 19.44 -6.66 -15.56
N ASN A 271 19.31 -7.83 -16.19
CA ASN A 271 19.69 -9.09 -15.59
C ASN A 271 21.15 -9.40 -15.90
N THR A 272 22.00 -9.47 -14.86
CA THR A 272 23.44 -9.71 -15.00
C THR A 272 23.79 -11.16 -15.31
N ASN A 273 22.87 -12.11 -15.09
CA ASN A 273 23.04 -13.51 -15.48
C ASN A 273 22.68 -13.72 -16.96
N THR A 274 21.57 -13.16 -17.42
CA THR A 274 21.10 -13.32 -18.81
C THR A 274 21.66 -12.26 -19.77
N LEU A 275 22.35 -11.24 -19.24
CA LEU A 275 23.00 -10.14 -19.97
C LEU A 275 22.05 -9.33 -20.86
N ARG A 276 20.80 -9.16 -20.41
CA ARG A 276 19.76 -8.44 -21.15
C ARG A 276 18.80 -7.74 -20.20
N ILE A 277 18.03 -6.81 -20.75
CA ILE A 277 16.94 -6.16 -20.05
C ILE A 277 15.73 -7.09 -20.04
N GLU A 278 15.20 -7.36 -18.86
CA GLU A 278 14.02 -8.18 -18.62
C GLU A 278 12.91 -7.32 -18.02
N THR A 279 11.66 -7.65 -18.34
CA THR A 279 10.49 -6.87 -17.88
C THR A 279 9.58 -7.75 -17.05
N LEU A 280 9.36 -7.33 -15.81
CA LEU A 280 8.37 -7.88 -14.91
C LEU A 280 7.09 -7.06 -15.03
N THR A 281 5.96 -7.72 -14.85
CA THR A 281 4.65 -7.08 -14.92
C THR A 281 3.85 -7.42 -13.68
N SER A 282 3.29 -6.40 -13.04
CA SER A 282 2.31 -6.55 -11.96
C SER A 282 0.96 -6.02 -12.47
N PRO A 283 -0.12 -6.84 -12.44
CA PRO A 283 -1.44 -6.34 -12.78
C PRO A 283 -1.90 -5.33 -11.73
N ILE A 284 -2.59 -4.29 -12.17
CA ILE A 284 -3.33 -3.42 -11.25
C ILE A 284 -4.71 -4.04 -11.11
N VAL A 285 -4.96 -4.63 -9.94
CA VAL A 285 -6.31 -5.04 -9.58
C VAL A 285 -7.02 -3.78 -9.11
N HIS A 286 -7.98 -3.29 -9.90
CA HIS A 286 -8.95 -2.34 -9.40
C HIS A 286 -9.78 -3.08 -8.35
N THR A 287 -9.34 -3.03 -7.10
CA THR A 287 -10.25 -3.34 -6.02
C THR A 287 -11.31 -2.27 -6.12
N SER A 288 -12.49 -2.66 -6.59
CA SER A 288 -13.69 -1.87 -6.43
C SER A 288 -14.05 -1.90 -4.95
N ASP A 289 -13.16 -1.40 -4.10
CA ASP A 289 -13.53 -0.74 -2.86
C ASP A 289 -14.13 0.61 -3.26
N ILE A 290 -15.10 0.59 -4.19
CA ILE A 290 -16.33 1.28 -3.87
C ILE A 290 -16.74 0.64 -2.56
N VAL A 291 -16.33 1.29 -1.47
CA VAL A 291 -17.16 1.41 -0.29
C VAL A 291 -18.44 2.03 -0.85
N SER A 292 -19.27 1.17 -1.44
CA SER A 292 -20.54 1.50 -2.07
C SER A 292 -21.50 1.63 -0.90
N THR A 293 -21.19 2.58 -0.02
CA THR A 293 -22.09 3.04 1.04
C THR A 293 -23.34 3.67 0.43
N GLN A 294 -23.41 3.80 -0.90
CA GLN A 294 -24.52 4.42 -1.61
C GLN A 294 -24.99 3.52 -2.76
N THR A 295 -25.34 2.26 -2.47
CA THR A 295 -26.10 1.42 -3.43
C THR A 295 -27.59 1.70 -3.24
N ASP A 296 -28.25 2.26 -4.26
CA ASP A 296 -29.71 2.47 -4.40
C ASP A 296 -30.49 2.76 -3.10
N LEU A 297 -30.11 3.87 -2.46
CA LEU A 297 -30.67 4.37 -1.19
C LEU A 297 -32.08 4.96 -1.28
N ASN A 298 -32.77 4.84 -2.41
CA ASN A 298 -34.19 5.15 -2.44
C ASN A 298 -34.96 3.99 -1.79
N PRO A 299 -35.55 4.18 -0.59
CA PRO A 299 -36.24 3.12 0.11
C PRO A 299 -37.32 2.47 -0.78
N ASN A 300 -37.93 3.23 -1.70
CA ASN A 300 -39.02 2.78 -2.58
C ASN A 300 -38.62 1.94 -3.81
N THR A 301 -37.33 1.87 -4.14
CA THR A 301 -36.80 1.08 -5.27
C THR A 301 -35.89 -0.07 -4.84
N SER A 302 -35.76 -0.32 -3.53
CA SER A 302 -34.95 -1.43 -3.02
C SER A 302 -35.48 -2.79 -3.48
N GLU A 303 -34.56 -3.72 -3.73
CA GLU A 303 -34.90 -5.12 -4.01
C GLU A 303 -35.72 -5.74 -2.86
N ILE A 304 -35.44 -5.34 -1.62
CA ILE A 304 -36.16 -5.78 -0.42
C ILE A 304 -37.64 -5.39 -0.49
N LEU A 305 -37.97 -4.14 -0.87
CA LEU A 305 -39.37 -3.75 -1.05
C LEU A 305 -40.03 -4.52 -2.21
N LEU A 306 -39.30 -4.83 -3.28
CA LEU A 306 -39.82 -5.67 -4.36
C LEU A 306 -40.20 -7.05 -3.82
N TYR A 307 -39.32 -7.70 -3.04
CA TYR A 307 -39.62 -8.97 -2.39
C TYR A 307 -40.82 -8.88 -1.43
N GLN A 308 -40.93 -7.79 -0.65
CA GLN A 308 -42.09 -7.56 0.23
C GLN A 308 -43.39 -7.39 -0.55
N ARG A 309 -43.39 -6.65 -1.66
CA ARG A 309 -44.57 -6.47 -2.54
C ARG A 309 -44.99 -7.80 -3.17
N VAL A 310 -44.03 -8.59 -3.67
CA VAL A 310 -44.29 -9.91 -4.25
C VAL A 310 -44.85 -10.87 -3.19
N ALA A 311 -44.21 -10.95 -2.03
CA ALA A 311 -44.67 -11.81 -0.92
C ALA A 311 -46.08 -11.42 -0.45
N ALA A 312 -46.34 -10.13 -0.23
CA ALA A 312 -47.67 -9.63 0.13
C ALA A 312 -48.69 -9.95 -0.96
N GLY A 313 -48.34 -9.80 -2.24
CA GLY A 313 -49.18 -10.20 -3.38
C GLY A 313 -49.53 -11.69 -3.38
N VAL A 314 -48.57 -12.57 -3.11
CA VAL A 314 -48.79 -14.03 -2.99
C VAL A 314 -49.74 -14.33 -1.83
N PHE A 315 -49.57 -13.68 -0.68
CA PHE A 315 -50.49 -13.85 0.45
C PHE A 315 -51.91 -13.37 0.13
N VAL A 316 -52.06 -12.21 -0.52
CA VAL A 316 -53.37 -11.71 -0.98
C VAL A 316 -54.03 -12.72 -1.92
N LEU A 317 -53.28 -13.33 -2.84
CA LEU A 317 -53.80 -14.35 -3.75
C LEU A 317 -54.25 -15.61 -2.98
N LEU A 318 -53.41 -16.16 -2.11
CA LEU A 318 -53.70 -17.37 -1.34
C LEU A 318 -54.92 -17.18 -0.42
N PHE A 319 -54.96 -16.08 0.35
CA PHE A 319 -56.09 -15.79 1.22
C PHE A 319 -57.34 -15.36 0.45
N GLY A 320 -57.18 -14.74 -0.72
CA GLY A 320 -58.28 -14.45 -1.64
C GLY A 320 -58.94 -15.72 -2.15
N LEU A 321 -58.14 -16.71 -2.57
CA LEU A 321 -58.65 -18.02 -2.99
C LEU A 321 -59.34 -18.74 -1.82
N TYR A 322 -58.73 -18.74 -0.64
CA TYR A 322 -59.32 -19.30 0.58
C TYR A 322 -60.65 -18.64 0.96
N PHE A 323 -60.74 -17.31 0.81
CA PHE A 323 -61.97 -16.56 1.01
C PHE A 323 -63.07 -16.98 0.03
N LEU A 324 -62.74 -17.12 -1.26
CA LEU A 324 -63.69 -17.55 -2.30
C LEU A 324 -64.25 -18.95 -2.07
N PHE A 325 -63.45 -19.88 -1.53
CA PHE A 325 -63.88 -21.25 -1.23
C PHE A 325 -64.74 -21.35 0.05
N LYS A 326 -64.29 -20.75 1.16
CA LYS A 326 -64.95 -20.93 2.47
C LYS A 326 -66.09 -19.95 2.74
N ARG A 327 -66.07 -18.78 2.09
CA ARG A 327 -67.10 -17.73 2.14
C ARG A 327 -67.61 -17.39 3.55
N ASN A 328 -66.72 -17.32 4.55
CA ASN A 328 -67.10 -17.02 5.93
C ASN A 328 -66.46 -15.70 6.42
N LYS A 329 -67.00 -15.12 7.50
CA LYS A 329 -66.52 -13.83 8.03
C LYS A 329 -65.04 -13.86 8.45
N ILE A 330 -64.55 -15.03 8.89
CA ILE A 330 -63.16 -15.22 9.33
C ILE A 330 -62.21 -15.18 8.14
N SER A 331 -62.52 -15.85 7.03
CA SER A 331 -61.68 -15.84 5.83
C SER A 331 -61.62 -14.44 5.20
N PHE A 332 -62.66 -13.62 5.35
CA PHE A 332 -62.64 -12.22 4.93
C PHE A 332 -61.60 -11.40 5.69
N VAL A 333 -61.50 -11.57 7.02
CA VAL A 333 -60.52 -10.86 7.85
C VAL A 333 -59.08 -11.23 7.45
N PHE A 334 -58.82 -12.53 7.20
CA PHE A 334 -57.50 -13.00 6.75
C PHE A 334 -57.11 -12.50 5.36
N PHE A 335 -58.07 -12.22 4.49
CA PHE A 335 -57.83 -11.58 3.21
C PHE A 335 -57.58 -10.06 3.34
N LEU A 336 -58.32 -9.40 4.24
CA LEU A 336 -58.26 -7.94 4.40
C LEU A 336 -56.91 -7.45 4.94
N ILE A 337 -56.30 -8.17 5.89
CA ILE A 337 -55.03 -7.79 6.51
C ILE A 337 -53.88 -7.64 5.48
N PRO A 338 -53.53 -8.67 4.68
CA PRO A 338 -52.47 -8.56 3.69
C PRO A 338 -52.83 -7.61 2.55
N LEU A 339 -54.13 -7.42 2.26
CA LEU A 339 -54.58 -6.45 1.27
C LEU A 339 -54.29 -5.00 1.71
N LEU A 340 -54.58 -4.67 2.97
CA LEU A 340 -54.27 -3.35 3.53
C LEU A 340 -52.75 -3.13 3.64
N PHE A 341 -52.01 -4.17 4.01
CA PHE A 341 -50.55 -4.11 4.03
C PHE A 341 -49.96 -3.90 2.64
N LEU A 342 -50.47 -4.61 1.62
CA LEU A 342 -50.06 -4.41 0.24
C LEU A 342 -50.36 -2.98 -0.23
N ALA A 343 -51.55 -2.46 0.09
CA ALA A 343 -51.91 -1.07 -0.21
C ALA A 343 -50.94 -0.07 0.45
N TYR A 344 -50.53 -0.32 1.69
CA TYR A 344 -49.53 0.49 2.39
C TYR A 344 -48.18 0.54 1.64
N LEU A 345 -47.70 -0.59 1.11
CA LEU A 345 -46.43 -0.68 0.37
C LEU A 345 -46.41 0.05 -0.99
N PHE A 346 -47.58 0.49 -1.48
CA PHE A 346 -47.73 1.27 -2.71
C PHE A 346 -47.91 2.77 -2.46
N LEU A 347 -47.94 3.24 -1.21
CA LEU A 347 -47.99 4.67 -0.94
C LEU A 347 -46.67 5.35 -1.38
N PRO A 348 -46.74 6.46 -2.16
CA PRO A 348 -45.55 7.20 -2.54
C PRO A 348 -44.95 7.99 -1.37
N ASN A 349 -43.67 8.37 -1.48
CA ASN A 349 -43.02 9.23 -0.50
C ASN A 349 -43.71 10.60 -0.40
N LYS A 350 -43.64 11.20 0.78
CA LYS A 350 -44.12 12.57 1.00
C LYS A 350 -43.21 13.55 0.24
N LYS A 351 -43.80 14.44 -0.54
CA LYS A 351 -43.06 15.50 -1.27
C LYS A 351 -43.06 16.82 -0.50
N THR A 352 -41.98 17.59 -0.63
CA THR A 352 -41.83 18.92 -0.01
C THR A 352 -40.94 19.83 -0.87
N TYR A 353 -40.90 21.12 -0.55
CA TYR A 353 -40.13 22.11 -1.29
C TYR A 353 -38.99 22.67 -0.44
N ILE A 354 -37.82 22.81 -1.05
CA ILE A 354 -36.65 23.45 -0.46
C ILE A 354 -36.39 24.75 -1.20
N GLY A 355 -36.17 25.83 -0.44
CA GLY A 355 -35.89 27.16 -0.98
C GLY A 355 -34.52 27.27 -1.67
N GLU A 356 -34.28 28.41 -2.30
CA GLU A 356 -32.98 28.75 -2.90
C GLU A 356 -31.93 29.06 -1.82
N GLY A 357 -30.67 28.66 -2.06
CA GLY A 357 -29.53 28.93 -1.20
C GLY A 357 -29.38 28.00 0.02
N VAL A 358 -30.16 26.92 0.08
CA VAL A 358 -30.15 25.94 1.18
C VAL A 358 -29.02 24.93 0.97
N ASN A 359 -28.28 24.65 2.04
CA ASN A 359 -27.21 23.67 2.03
C ASN A 359 -27.76 22.26 2.25
N ILE A 360 -27.36 21.34 1.40
CA ILE A 360 -27.62 19.91 1.51
C ILE A 360 -26.32 19.22 1.93
N PHE A 361 -26.37 18.46 3.00
CA PHE A 361 -25.23 17.84 3.66
C PHE A 361 -25.14 16.34 3.33
N ILE A 362 -23.93 15.80 3.39
CA ILE A 362 -23.70 14.35 3.23
C ILE A 362 -24.20 13.59 4.47
N LEU A 363 -24.02 14.16 5.66
CA LEU A 363 -24.40 13.58 6.96
C LEU A 363 -25.32 14.53 7.75
N PRO A 364 -26.16 14.01 8.68
CA PRO A 364 -27.09 14.82 9.49
C PRO A 364 -26.38 15.53 10.66
N THR A 365 -25.32 16.28 10.37
CA THR A 365 -24.52 17.00 11.37
C THR A 365 -24.11 18.39 10.88
N LYS A 366 -23.93 19.33 11.81
CA LYS A 366 -23.60 20.74 11.47
C LYS A 366 -22.20 20.91 10.85
N SER A 367 -21.29 19.99 11.13
CA SER A 367 -19.91 19.98 10.63
C SER A 367 -19.74 19.15 9.35
N SER A 368 -20.82 18.61 8.79
CA SER A 368 -20.75 17.81 7.56
C SER A 368 -20.43 18.68 6.34
N SER A 369 -19.68 18.12 5.40
CA SER A 369 -19.44 18.73 4.09
C SER A 369 -20.75 18.97 3.34
N VAL A 370 -20.86 20.15 2.74
CA VAL A 370 -22.00 20.51 1.87
C VAL A 370 -21.84 19.76 0.56
N PHE A 371 -22.75 18.82 0.30
CA PHE A 371 -22.85 18.06 -0.93
C PHE A 371 -23.32 18.92 -2.09
N TYR A 372 -24.35 19.73 -1.84
CA TYR A 372 -25.01 20.53 -2.85
C TYR A 372 -25.66 21.76 -2.21
N LYS A 373 -25.71 22.87 -2.96
CA LYS A 373 -26.43 24.08 -2.56
C LYS A 373 -27.50 24.39 -3.59
N THR A 374 -28.73 24.57 -3.15
CA THR A 374 -29.86 24.83 -4.05
C THR A 374 -29.70 26.18 -4.74
N ASP A 375 -29.87 26.21 -6.05
CA ASP A 375 -29.82 27.41 -6.91
C ASP A 375 -31.21 27.95 -7.23
N LYS A 376 -32.26 27.20 -6.91
CA LYS A 376 -33.67 27.54 -7.07
C LYS A 376 -34.53 26.72 -6.12
N VAL A 377 -35.82 27.03 -6.07
CA VAL A 377 -36.79 26.20 -5.34
C VAL A 377 -36.91 24.84 -6.04
N ILE A 378 -36.63 23.77 -5.31
CA ILE A 378 -36.71 22.39 -5.82
C ILE A 378 -37.73 21.57 -5.02
N GLU A 379 -38.50 20.73 -5.73
CA GLU A 379 -39.35 19.71 -5.12
C GLU A 379 -38.48 18.48 -4.81
N VAL A 380 -38.59 17.97 -3.59
CA VAL A 380 -37.83 16.81 -3.12
C VAL A 380 -38.75 15.81 -2.41
N GLU A 381 -38.36 14.54 -2.42
CA GLU A 381 -39.05 13.51 -1.64
C GLU A 381 -38.42 13.35 -0.26
N VAL A 382 -39.24 13.28 0.78
CA VAL A 382 -38.79 13.03 2.15
C VAL A 382 -38.66 11.53 2.37
N LEU A 383 -37.44 11.08 2.65
CA LEU A 383 -37.13 9.68 2.89
C LEU A 383 -37.17 9.35 4.39
N GLN A 384 -36.57 10.19 5.23
CA GLN A 384 -36.46 9.96 6.67
C GLN A 384 -36.24 11.27 7.44
N LYS A 385 -36.53 11.27 8.74
CA LYS A 385 -36.16 12.34 9.66
C LYS A 385 -35.30 11.79 10.79
N SER A 386 -34.21 12.47 11.12
CA SER A 386 -33.32 12.09 12.22
C SER A 386 -32.60 13.30 12.78
N ARG A 387 -32.56 13.43 14.12
CA ARG A 387 -31.75 14.42 14.87
C ARG A 387 -31.86 15.88 14.35
N GLY A 388 -33.06 16.31 13.90
CA GLY A 388 -33.30 17.66 13.39
C GLY A 388 -32.96 17.89 11.91
N TYR A 389 -32.53 16.83 11.22
CA TYR A 389 -32.30 16.81 9.78
C TYR A 389 -33.32 15.90 9.08
N VAL A 390 -33.56 16.18 7.81
CA VAL A 390 -34.45 15.42 6.96
C VAL A 390 -33.64 14.88 5.78
N LYS A 391 -33.66 13.55 5.61
CA LYS A 391 -33.09 12.86 4.46
C LYS A 391 -34.03 13.06 3.27
N ILE A 392 -33.50 13.60 2.19
CA ILE A 392 -34.26 14.00 1.00
C ILE A 392 -33.70 13.34 -0.25
N LEU A 393 -34.57 13.08 -1.22
CA LEU A 393 -34.22 12.65 -2.57
C LEU A 393 -34.44 13.82 -3.52
N LEU A 394 -33.37 14.22 -4.21
CA LEU A 394 -33.37 15.28 -5.19
C LEU A 394 -33.91 14.81 -6.55
N PRO A 395 -34.32 15.73 -7.45
CA PRO A 395 -34.80 15.40 -8.80
C PRO A 395 -33.79 14.61 -9.66
N ASP A 396 -32.50 14.78 -9.41
CA ASP A 396 -31.39 14.08 -10.09
C ASP A 396 -31.10 12.70 -9.47
N LYS A 397 -31.95 12.25 -8.53
CA LYS A 397 -31.84 11.00 -7.75
C LYS A 397 -30.71 10.99 -6.72
N ASN A 398 -30.04 12.11 -6.48
CA ASN A 398 -29.07 12.20 -5.40
C ASN A 398 -29.77 12.32 -4.04
N ILE A 399 -29.11 11.86 -2.98
CA ILE A 399 -29.63 11.87 -1.61
C ILE A 399 -28.74 12.72 -0.74
N GLY A 400 -29.37 13.49 0.15
CA GLY A 400 -28.66 14.25 1.16
C GLY A 400 -29.55 14.60 2.34
N TRP A 401 -28.97 15.35 3.28
CA TRP A 401 -29.65 15.80 4.49
C TRP A 401 -29.84 17.32 4.45
N VAL A 402 -31.01 17.79 4.84
CA VAL A 402 -31.31 19.21 4.99
C VAL A 402 -31.78 19.48 6.42
N ASN A 403 -31.49 20.66 6.97
CA ASN A 403 -32.07 21.03 8.27
C ASN A 403 -33.59 21.08 8.15
N GLU A 404 -34.29 20.58 9.17
CA GLU A 404 -35.75 20.61 9.19
C GLU A 404 -36.32 22.04 9.18
N SER A 405 -35.53 23.03 9.64
CA SER A 405 -35.87 24.47 9.57
C SER A 405 -35.94 25.03 8.15
N ASP A 406 -35.18 24.43 7.22
CA ASP A 406 -34.98 24.98 5.87
C ASP A 406 -35.98 24.36 4.87
N ILE A 407 -36.82 23.44 5.35
CA ILE A 407 -37.93 22.87 4.60
C ILE A 407 -39.14 23.80 4.72
N SER A 408 -39.60 24.32 3.59
CA SER A 408 -40.83 25.08 3.55
C SER A 408 -42.02 24.19 3.89
N LYS A 409 -42.76 24.54 4.94
CA LYS A 409 -44.02 23.89 5.28
C LYS A 409 -45.07 24.39 4.29
N ASN A 410 -45.52 23.48 3.42
CA ASN A 410 -46.75 23.68 2.66
C ASN A 410 -47.95 23.77 3.59
#